data_AF-A0A1R4FM08-F1
#
_entry.id   AF-A0A1R4FM08-F1
#
_cell.length_a   1.000
_cell.length_b   1.000
_cell.length_c   1.000
_cell.angle_alpha   90.00
_cell.angle_beta   90.00
_cell.angle_gamma   90.00
#
_symmetry.space_group_name_H-M   'P 1'
#
loop_
_entity.id
_entity.type
_entity.pdbx_description
1 polymer ?
#
loop_
_entity_poly.entity_id
_entity_poly.type
_entity_poly.pdbx_seq_one_letter_code
_entity_poly.pdbx_strand_id
1 'polypeptide(L)'
;MSEKSESMAERKIREAMERGEFDDLPGAGKPLDLRGANDPNWWTAQFIEREGLEPLATAPTVLALRREAQGFPESLAEYEEEELVRELLRDYNVRVKRDRLRPALELPVPIIAPIVDVDEMVERWRALRDRREGA
;
A
#
# COMPACT_ATOMS: atom_id res chain seq x y z
N MET A 1 9.33 13.63 -30.70
CA MET A 1 7.91 14.07 -30.63
C MET A 1 7.48 14.09 -29.16
N SER A 2 7.70 15.19 -28.45
CA SER A 2 7.22 15.37 -27.06
C SER A 2 7.11 16.87 -26.76
N GLU A 3 6.25 17.58 -27.49
CA GLU A 3 6.06 19.04 -27.33
C GLU A 3 4.57 19.43 -27.19
N LYS A 4 3.65 18.48 -27.00
CA LYS A 4 2.20 18.77 -26.97
C LYS A 4 1.52 18.70 -25.59
N SER A 5 2.26 18.38 -24.52
CA SER A 5 1.69 18.26 -23.16
C SER A 5 1.83 19.51 -22.30
N GLU A 6 2.83 20.37 -22.51
CA GLU A 6 3.03 21.60 -21.71
C GLU A 6 1.85 22.58 -21.88
N SER A 7 1.35 22.77 -23.10
CA SER A 7 0.37 23.83 -23.40
C SER A 7 -1.01 23.65 -22.74
N MET A 8 -1.50 22.42 -22.57
CA MET A 8 -2.88 22.21 -22.07
C MET A 8 -2.97 22.38 -20.55
N ALA A 9 -1.94 21.94 -19.82
CA ALA A 9 -1.84 22.12 -18.38
C ALA A 9 -1.68 23.62 -18.04
N GLU A 10 -0.74 24.31 -18.71
CA GLU A 10 -0.51 25.74 -18.52
C GLU A 10 -1.75 26.58 -18.83
N ARG A 11 -2.44 26.28 -19.94
CA ARG A 11 -3.68 26.97 -20.31
C ARG A 11 -4.74 26.80 -19.24
N LYS A 12 -4.93 25.59 -18.70
CA LYS A 12 -5.89 25.34 -17.61
C LYS A 12 -5.54 26.09 -16.33
N ILE A 13 -4.26 26.15 -15.96
CA ILE A 13 -3.80 26.89 -14.79
C ILE A 13 -4.11 28.38 -14.97
N ARG A 14 -3.78 28.96 -16.14
CA ARG A 14 -4.08 30.36 -16.44
C ARG A 14 -5.58 30.67 -16.39
N GLU A 15 -6.41 29.84 -17.01
CA GLU A 15 -7.86 30.01 -16.98
C GLU A 15 -8.43 29.90 -15.55
N ALA A 16 -7.88 29.03 -14.69
CA ALA A 16 -8.29 28.91 -13.29
C ALA A 16 -7.83 30.12 -12.44
N MET A 17 -6.63 30.66 -12.71
CA MET A 17 -6.17 31.92 -12.11
C MET A 17 -7.06 33.11 -12.51
N GLU A 18 -7.43 33.22 -13.79
CA GLU A 18 -8.33 34.28 -14.30
C GLU A 18 -9.73 34.21 -13.65
N ARG A 19 -10.18 33.01 -13.25
CA ARG A 19 -11.46 32.81 -12.52
C ARG A 19 -11.35 33.01 -11.01
N GLY A 20 -10.16 33.30 -10.48
CA GLY A 20 -9.94 33.48 -9.05
C GLY A 20 -10.07 32.19 -8.23
N GLU A 21 -9.95 31.01 -8.86
CA GLU A 21 -10.07 29.71 -8.15
C GLU A 21 -8.96 29.50 -7.09
N PHE A 22 -7.92 30.32 -7.10
CA PHE A 22 -6.81 30.31 -6.15
C PHE A 22 -6.87 31.43 -5.09
N ASP A 23 -7.86 32.33 -5.13
CA ASP A 23 -7.88 33.53 -4.27
C ASP A 23 -8.33 33.24 -2.82
N ASP A 24 -9.14 32.20 -2.59
CA ASP A 24 -9.66 31.81 -1.26
C ASP A 24 -9.42 30.32 -0.97
N LEU A 25 -8.16 29.90 -1.12
CA LEU A 25 -7.80 28.51 -0.85
C LEU A 25 -7.94 28.17 0.65
N PRO A 26 -8.43 26.96 0.98
CA PRO A 26 -8.40 26.46 2.35
C PRO A 26 -6.97 26.45 2.89
N GLY A 27 -6.66 27.38 3.78
CA GLY A 27 -5.32 27.53 4.36
C GLY A 27 -4.49 28.70 3.82
N ALA A 28 -5.04 29.54 2.94
CA ALA A 28 -4.39 30.78 2.52
C ALA A 28 -3.95 31.62 3.74
N GLY A 29 -2.67 32.00 3.76
CA GLY A 29 -2.06 32.78 4.85
C GLY A 29 -1.78 32.02 6.16
N LYS A 30 -2.12 30.73 6.26
CA LYS A 30 -1.76 29.90 7.43
C LYS A 30 -0.33 29.36 7.28
N PRO A 31 0.40 29.17 8.40
CA PRO A 31 1.73 28.57 8.36
C PRO A 31 1.66 27.14 7.81
N LEU A 32 2.62 26.79 6.95
CA LEU A 32 2.77 25.43 6.45
C LEU A 32 3.27 24.51 7.56
N ASP A 33 2.69 23.31 7.61
CA ASP A 33 3.19 22.24 8.47
C ASP A 33 4.30 21.48 7.75
N LEU A 34 5.54 21.76 8.14
CA LEU A 34 6.76 21.19 7.53
C LEU A 34 7.34 20.04 8.36
N ARG A 35 6.54 19.40 9.23
CA ARG A 35 6.97 18.22 9.97
C ARG A 35 7.47 17.14 9.00
N GLY A 36 8.72 16.73 9.17
CA GLY A 36 9.34 15.69 8.34
C GLY A 36 9.84 16.14 6.97
N ALA A 37 9.91 17.45 6.66
CA ALA A 37 10.31 17.97 5.35
C ALA A 37 11.72 17.56 4.86
N ASN A 38 12.54 16.95 5.71
CA ASN A 38 13.82 16.33 5.33
C ASN A 38 13.63 15.01 4.56
N ASP A 39 12.45 14.39 4.61
CA ASP A 39 12.09 13.20 3.82
C ASP A 39 11.52 13.63 2.46
N PRO A 40 12.02 13.17 1.31
CA PRO A 40 11.48 13.49 -0.01
C PRO A 40 9.98 13.18 -0.19
N ASN A 41 9.43 12.24 0.59
CA ASN A 41 8.02 11.82 0.58
C ASN A 41 7.18 12.50 1.67
N TRP A 42 7.67 13.55 2.33
CA TRP A 42 6.98 14.24 3.43
C TRP A 42 5.54 14.68 3.06
N TRP A 43 5.35 15.17 1.83
CA TRP A 43 4.06 15.64 1.34
C TRP A 43 3.07 14.47 1.14
N THR A 44 3.56 13.28 0.76
CA THR A 44 2.76 12.07 0.61
C THR A 44 2.26 11.60 1.98
N ALA A 45 3.12 11.60 3.00
CA ALA A 45 2.73 11.25 4.37
C ALA A 45 1.67 12.21 4.93
N GLN A 46 1.86 13.52 4.74
CA GLN A 46 0.87 14.56 5.08
C GLN A 46 -0.45 14.38 4.35
N PHE A 47 -0.41 14.01 3.05
CA PHE A 47 -1.61 13.78 2.25
C PHE A 47 -2.41 12.58 2.76
N ILE A 48 -1.73 11.46 3.06
CA ILE A 48 -2.36 10.26 3.64
C ILE A 48 -3.05 10.59 4.95
N GLU A 49 -2.35 11.31 5.86
CA GLU A 49 -2.90 11.72 7.15
C GLU A 49 -4.12 12.64 6.98
N ARG A 50 -4.03 13.65 6.10
CA ARG A 50 -5.10 14.62 5.86
C ARG A 50 -6.35 14.00 5.26
N GLU A 51 -6.18 13.11 4.28
CA GLU A 51 -7.29 12.48 3.57
C GLU A 51 -7.79 11.19 4.27
N GLY A 52 -7.19 10.81 5.40
CA GLY A 52 -7.54 9.59 6.14
C GLY A 52 -7.30 8.31 5.32
N LEU A 53 -6.33 8.34 4.41
CA LEU A 53 -6.01 7.18 3.59
C LEU A 53 -5.29 6.14 4.45
N GLU A 54 -5.58 4.86 4.19
CA GLU A 54 -4.78 3.78 4.75
C GLU A 54 -3.32 3.97 4.30
N PRO A 55 -2.34 4.08 5.22
CA PRO A 55 -0.93 4.28 4.86
C PRO A 55 -0.37 3.23 3.91
N LEU A 56 -1.01 2.06 3.85
CA LEU A 56 -0.65 0.97 2.94
C LEU A 56 -1.10 1.20 1.50
N ALA A 57 -2.07 2.09 1.24
CA ALA A 57 -2.59 2.38 -0.09
C ALA A 57 -1.53 2.97 -1.03
N THR A 58 -0.53 3.65 -0.47
CA THR A 58 0.63 4.20 -1.20
C THR A 58 1.91 3.44 -0.94
N ALA A 59 1.88 2.42 -0.08
CA ALA A 59 3.08 1.69 0.30
C ALA A 59 3.58 0.83 -0.88
N PRO A 60 4.91 0.63 -1.00
CA PRO A 60 5.46 -0.33 -1.93
C PRO A 60 4.82 -1.72 -1.74
N THR A 61 4.50 -2.40 -2.84
CA THR A 61 3.82 -3.70 -2.85
C THR A 61 4.44 -4.72 -1.89
N VAL A 62 5.76 -4.72 -1.76
CA VAL A 62 6.49 -5.61 -0.84
C VAL A 62 6.13 -5.42 0.64
N LEU A 63 5.82 -4.20 1.08
CA LEU A 63 5.44 -3.93 2.46
C LEU A 63 4.04 -4.47 2.76
N ALA A 64 3.13 -4.33 1.79
CA ALA A 64 1.79 -4.91 1.91
C ALA A 64 1.85 -6.44 2.02
N LEU A 65 2.64 -7.10 1.18
CA LEU A 65 2.81 -8.56 1.22
C LEU A 65 3.45 -9.04 2.53
N ARG A 66 4.44 -8.31 3.07
CA ARG A 66 5.02 -8.64 4.39
C ARG A 66 4.00 -8.53 5.52
N ARG A 67 3.16 -7.48 5.49
CA ARG A 67 2.11 -7.30 6.49
C ARG A 67 1.05 -8.40 6.39
N GLU A 68 0.67 -8.78 5.17
CA GLU A 68 -0.25 -9.89 4.94
C GLU A 68 0.30 -11.21 5.52
N ALA A 69 1.57 -11.55 5.24
CA ALA A 69 2.20 -12.74 5.80
C ALA A 69 2.33 -12.73 7.33
N GLN A 70 2.49 -11.56 7.94
CA GLN A 70 2.49 -11.41 9.40
C GLN A 70 1.11 -11.67 10.02
N GLY A 71 0.03 -11.55 9.24
CA GLY A 71 -1.32 -11.84 9.68
C GLY A 71 -1.68 -13.33 9.67
N PHE A 72 -0.84 -14.18 9.08
CA PHE A 72 -1.08 -15.62 9.05
C PHE A 72 -0.55 -16.32 10.32
N PRO A 73 -1.29 -17.32 10.85
CA PRO A 73 -2.55 -17.88 10.33
C PRO A 73 -3.83 -17.16 10.81
N GLU A 74 -3.76 -16.15 11.66
CA GLU A 74 -4.92 -15.55 12.33
C GLU A 74 -5.96 -14.98 11.35
N SER A 75 -5.54 -14.33 10.27
CA SER A 75 -6.43 -13.79 9.24
C SER A 75 -7.10 -14.87 8.38
N LEU A 76 -6.57 -16.09 8.38
CA LEU A 76 -7.16 -17.22 7.65
C LEU A 76 -8.26 -17.91 8.46
N ALA A 77 -8.32 -17.67 9.77
CA ALA A 77 -9.23 -18.36 10.67
C ALA A 77 -10.71 -17.94 10.50
N GLU A 78 -10.98 -16.89 9.72
CA GLU A 78 -12.35 -16.50 9.33
C GLU A 78 -12.93 -17.43 8.25
N TYR A 79 -12.08 -18.16 7.53
CA TYR A 79 -12.51 -19.10 6.50
C TYR A 79 -12.69 -20.50 7.08
N GLU A 80 -13.69 -21.23 6.58
CA GLU A 80 -14.00 -22.61 7.02
C GLU A 80 -13.50 -23.65 6.03
N GLU A 81 -13.44 -23.29 4.75
CA GLU A 81 -13.07 -24.20 3.67
C GLU A 81 -11.54 -24.20 3.48
N GLU A 82 -10.93 -25.37 3.67
CA GLU A 82 -9.49 -25.53 3.47
C GLU A 82 -9.05 -25.23 2.04
N GLU A 83 -9.83 -25.61 1.03
CA GLU A 83 -9.45 -25.35 -0.36
C GLU A 83 -9.37 -23.85 -0.65
N LEU A 84 -10.27 -23.06 -0.05
CA LEU A 84 -10.21 -21.60 -0.13
C LEU A 84 -8.95 -21.04 0.55
N VAL A 85 -8.60 -21.55 1.73
CA VAL A 85 -7.35 -21.17 2.42
C VAL A 85 -6.12 -21.50 1.56
N ARG A 86 -6.11 -22.68 0.94
CA ARG A 86 -5.05 -23.10 0.02
C ARG A 86 -4.97 -22.19 -1.21
N GLU A 87 -6.11 -21.81 -1.77
CA GLU A 87 -6.17 -20.87 -2.89
C GLU A 87 -5.59 -19.51 -2.52
N LEU A 88 -6.01 -18.93 -1.38
CA LEU A 88 -5.50 -17.65 -0.88
C LEU A 88 -3.99 -17.67 -0.67
N LEU A 89 -3.45 -18.75 -0.09
CA LEU A 89 -2.02 -18.91 0.13
C LEU A 89 -1.24 -19.07 -1.19
N ARG A 90 -1.81 -19.79 -2.17
CA ARG A 90 -1.22 -19.92 -3.52
C ARG A 90 -1.20 -18.57 -4.24
N ASP A 91 -2.29 -17.80 -4.18
CA ASP A 91 -2.37 -16.45 -4.75
C ASP A 91 -1.36 -15.50 -4.10
N TYR A 92 -1.28 -15.50 -2.77
CA TYR A 92 -0.25 -14.75 -2.02
C TYR A 92 1.16 -15.08 -2.55
N ASN A 93 1.50 -16.37 -2.68
CA ASN A 93 2.79 -16.79 -3.21
C ASN A 93 3.04 -16.35 -4.66
N VAL A 94 2.01 -16.31 -5.50
CA VAL A 94 2.10 -15.78 -6.88
C VAL A 94 2.42 -14.28 -6.84
N ARG A 95 1.73 -13.50 -5.99
CA ARG A 95 2.00 -12.06 -5.81
C ARG A 95 3.41 -11.79 -5.31
N VAL A 96 3.91 -12.57 -4.35
CA VAL A 96 5.30 -12.50 -3.88
C VAL A 96 6.30 -12.78 -5.00
N LYS A 97 6.08 -13.84 -5.79
CA LYS A 97 6.95 -14.15 -6.94
C LYS A 97 6.95 -13.03 -7.97
N ARG A 98 5.78 -12.45 -8.27
CA ARG A 98 5.65 -11.33 -9.21
C ARG A 98 6.38 -10.09 -8.72
N ASP A 99 6.29 -9.77 -7.43
CA ASP A 99 6.99 -8.64 -6.82
C ASP A 99 8.52 -8.80 -6.92
N ARG A 100 9.04 -10.01 -6.68
CA ARG A 100 10.48 -10.33 -6.82
C ARG A 100 11.03 -10.17 -8.25
N LEU A 101 10.17 -10.25 -9.26
CA LEU A 101 10.56 -10.08 -10.66
C LEU A 101 10.60 -8.60 -11.08
N ARG A 102 10.10 -7.68 -10.25
CA ARG A 102 10.17 -6.24 -10.53
C ARG A 102 11.59 -5.73 -10.27
N PRO A 103 12.02 -4.65 -10.96
CA PRO A 103 13.24 -3.96 -10.60
C PRO A 103 13.24 -3.64 -9.11
N ALA A 104 14.33 -3.98 -8.42
CA ALA A 104 14.45 -3.68 -7.01
C ALA A 104 14.29 -2.16 -6.80
N LEU A 105 13.58 -1.79 -5.73
CA LEU A 105 13.65 -0.42 -5.22
C LEU A 105 15.13 -0.07 -5.02
N GLU A 106 15.51 1.18 -5.25
CA GLU A 106 16.86 1.70 -4.97
C GLU A 106 17.12 1.81 -3.45
N LEU A 107 16.95 0.68 -2.76
CA LEU A 107 17.22 0.52 -1.35
C LEU A 107 18.58 -0.16 -1.17
N PRO A 108 19.37 0.23 -0.15
CA PRO A 108 20.67 -0.40 0.13
C PRO A 108 20.56 -1.91 0.39
N VAL A 109 19.41 -2.35 0.92
CA VAL A 109 19.07 -3.75 1.15
C VAL A 109 17.67 -4.01 0.59
N PRO A 110 17.47 -5.01 -0.28
CA PRO A 110 16.15 -5.32 -0.80
C PRO A 110 15.28 -5.89 0.31
N ILE A 111 14.13 -5.24 0.54
CA ILE A 111 13.07 -5.80 1.37
C ILE A 111 12.39 -6.90 0.53
N ILE A 112 12.14 -8.07 1.12
CA ILE A 112 11.52 -9.21 0.43
C ILE A 112 10.38 -9.76 1.29
N ALA A 113 9.24 -10.06 0.67
CA ALA A 113 8.14 -10.79 1.30
C ALA A 113 8.42 -12.31 1.31
N PRO A 114 8.09 -13.01 2.42
CA PRO A 114 8.33 -14.45 2.52
C PRO A 114 7.42 -15.21 1.55
N ILE A 115 7.91 -16.32 1.01
CA ILE A 115 7.04 -17.35 0.42
C ILE A 115 6.58 -18.22 1.58
N VAL A 116 5.29 -18.56 1.59
CA VAL A 116 4.69 -19.40 2.62
C VAL A 116 4.56 -20.83 2.10
N ASP A 117 4.95 -21.81 2.90
CA ASP A 117 4.61 -23.21 2.63
C ASP A 117 3.12 -23.41 2.88
N VAL A 118 2.39 -23.81 1.84
CA VAL A 118 0.92 -23.91 1.89
C VAL A 118 0.49 -25.03 2.82
N ASP A 119 1.16 -26.18 2.78
CA ASP A 119 0.79 -27.34 3.59
C ASP A 119 1.07 -27.07 5.05
N GLU A 120 2.25 -26.51 5.37
CA GLU A 120 2.59 -26.13 6.74
C GLU A 120 1.62 -25.09 7.31
N MET A 121 1.25 -24.08 6.52
CA MET A 121 0.35 -23.03 6.97
C MET A 121 -1.09 -23.54 7.16
N VAL A 122 -1.55 -24.47 6.33
CA VAL A 122 -2.86 -25.11 6.49
C VAL A 122 -2.91 -25.91 7.79
N GLU A 123 -1.85 -26.66 8.13
CA GLU A 123 -1.80 -27.36 9.42
C GLU A 123 -1.86 -26.40 10.62
N ARG A 124 -1.15 -25.26 10.53
CA ARG A 124 -1.22 -24.20 11.56
C ARG A 124 -2.62 -23.59 11.66
N TRP A 125 -3.29 -23.39 10.54
CA TRP A 125 -4.66 -22.88 10.48
C TRP A 125 -5.67 -23.86 11.11
N ARG A 126 -5.60 -25.16 10.77
CA ARG A 126 -6.43 -26.22 11.39
C ARG A 126 -6.25 -26.23 12.91
N ALA A 127 -5.00 -26.25 13.37
CA ALA A 127 -4.69 -26.23 14.80
C ALA A 127 -5.15 -24.93 15.51
N LEU A 128 -5.22 -23.81 14.81
CA LEU A 128 -5.78 -22.57 15.35
C LEU A 128 -7.30 -22.66 15.48
N ARG A 129 -8.00 -23.24 14.49
CA ARG A 129 -9.45 -23.44 14.53
C ARG A 129 -9.88 -24.39 15.63
N ASP A 130 -9.22 -25.54 15.77
CA ASP A 130 -9.53 -26.51 16.82
C ASP A 130 -9.45 -25.87 18.22
N ARG A 131 -8.47 -24.99 18.44
CA ARG A 131 -8.31 -24.24 19.69
C ARG A 131 -9.42 -23.20 19.93
N ARG A 132 -10.02 -22.65 18.87
CA ARG A 132 -11.11 -21.67 18.96
C ARG A 132 -12.47 -22.34 19.15
N GLU A 133 -12.67 -23.50 18.55
CA GLU A 133 -13.93 -24.27 18.69
C GLU A 133 -14.01 -25.01 20.03
N GLY A 134 -12.86 -25.35 20.62
CA GLY A 134 -12.77 -25.96 21.95
C GLY A 134 -12.77 -25.00 23.14
N ALA A 135 -12.86 -23.68 22.92
CA ALA A 135 -12.87 -22.62 23.94
C ALA A 135 -14.26 -22.01 24.12
#